data_AF-A0A952GZR4-F1
#
_entry.id   AF-A0A952GZR4-F1
#
_cell.length_a   1.000
_cell.length_b   1.000
_cell.length_c   1.000
_cell.angle_alpha   90.00
_cell.angle_beta   90.00
_cell.angle_gamma   90.00
#
_symmetry.space_group_name_H-M   'P 1'
#
loop_
_entity.id
_entity.type
_entity.pdbx_description
1 polymer ?
#
loop_
_entity_poly.entity_id
_entity_poly.type
_entity_poly.pdbx_seq_one_letter_code
_entity_poly.pdbx_strand_id
1 'polypeptide(L)'
;PGGADAFSSNWPLPAFREHAKVGLVNMVADHDGKPRQYRITEDRLTDSPITLAGLLAAPKRPVENAFMIDYSIDPASIPRLSYVDVLTGRFDAAAVAGKKVLVGATALELGDRFAVPNHGILPGVEIQALAYSSIARDRGIRPAGAGWVLAGLAAIVIAGTGFGVRRPRGPHAAALVGGATVLGIGFFLQDVCAVSIATAPWLTAIAGGSLLTLVRSAQQHARAALLHRAAALRQKALMQGVFNDSSEGILIAGPDGRVEVANGAAARLLEATPGELAARPVEAILPGFLLRQAAEPAEIAVTLPSGRKVELTIAATRSRPALPSADIGAEESLAVWIVTFRDESAKRAMEAARDATLRELQAATAAKNEFLARISHELRTPLSAIIGFSTIIGDQSMGPVGNPKYIEYARDIHSGGRRLLELVNDIIDIVRIEAEQYEIRPDVLEVQSLLGG
;
A
#
# COMPACT_ATOMS: atom_id res chain seq x y z
N PRO A 1 69.51 10.76 -12.24
CA PRO A 1 70.49 11.75 -11.72
C PRO A 1 70.02 12.32 -10.37
N GLY A 2 70.88 12.24 -9.35
CA GLY A 2 70.60 12.58 -7.95
C GLY A 2 70.23 11.31 -7.17
N GLY A 3 71.19 10.52 -6.68
CA GLY A 3 72.26 10.90 -5.76
C GLY A 3 71.93 10.14 -4.48
N ALA A 4 72.69 9.11 -4.15
CA ALA A 4 72.60 8.49 -2.84
C ALA A 4 72.76 9.62 -1.81
N ASP A 5 71.73 9.86 -1.00
CA ASP A 5 71.76 10.89 0.05
C ASP A 5 73.04 10.71 0.85
N ALA A 6 73.98 11.62 0.64
CA ALA A 6 75.24 11.63 1.38
C ALA A 6 74.90 12.04 2.80
N PHE A 7 74.62 11.04 3.65
CA PHE A 7 74.42 11.26 5.08
C PHE A 7 75.72 11.83 5.68
N SER A 8 75.77 13.14 5.91
CA SER A 8 76.84 13.74 6.71
C SER A 8 76.51 13.54 8.18
N SER A 9 77.26 12.69 8.87
CA SER A 9 77.14 12.53 10.32
C SER A 9 78.05 13.53 11.02
N ASN A 10 77.45 14.45 11.78
CA ASN A 10 78.19 15.36 12.64
C ASN A 10 78.42 14.68 13.99
N TRP A 11 79.67 14.38 14.30
CA TRP A 11 80.06 13.81 15.58
C TRP A 11 80.50 14.90 16.56
N PRO A 12 80.27 14.72 17.87
CA PRO A 12 80.85 15.59 18.88
C PRO A 12 82.37 15.73 18.69
N LEU A 13 82.91 16.89 19.06
CA LEU A 13 84.37 17.11 19.07
C LEU A 13 85.05 16.00 19.87
N PRO A 14 86.27 15.55 19.50
CA PRO A 14 86.93 14.41 20.13
C PRO A 14 86.93 14.44 21.67
N ALA A 15 87.16 15.61 22.27
CA ALA A 15 87.17 15.81 23.72
C ALA A 15 85.83 15.52 24.43
N PHE A 16 84.71 15.54 23.71
CA PHE A 16 83.38 15.29 24.27
C PHE A 16 82.81 13.91 23.90
N ARG A 17 83.48 13.13 23.04
CA ARG A 17 82.96 11.86 22.53
C ARG A 17 82.74 10.82 23.62
N GLU A 18 83.62 10.77 24.62
CA GLU A 18 83.50 9.81 25.74
C GLU A 18 82.33 10.13 26.69
N HIS A 19 81.83 11.37 26.64
CA HIS A 19 80.76 11.84 27.51
C HIS A 19 79.45 12.14 26.76
N ALA A 20 79.41 11.93 25.44
CA ALA A 20 78.27 12.23 24.59
C ALA A 20 77.70 10.98 23.94
N LYS A 21 76.38 10.83 23.98
CA LYS A 21 75.65 9.87 23.16
C LYS A 21 75.01 10.63 22.00
N VAL A 22 75.13 10.08 20.79
CA VAL A 22 74.50 10.66 19.60
C VAL A 22 73.09 10.09 19.46
N GLY A 23 72.11 10.95 19.22
CA GLY A 23 70.73 10.57 18.95
C GLY A 23 70.14 11.42 17.84
N LEU A 24 69.20 10.85 17.08
CA LEU A 24 68.51 11.59 16.01
C LEU A 24 67.43 12.52 16.56
N VAL A 25 67.38 13.72 16.01
CA VAL A 25 66.34 14.72 16.30
C VAL A 25 65.38 14.93 15.12
N ASN A 26 65.49 14.10 14.08
CA ASN A 26 64.65 14.21 12.89
C ASN A 26 63.19 13.98 13.25
N MET A 27 62.33 14.84 12.72
CA MET A 27 60.88 14.71 12.80
C MET A 27 60.34 14.47 11.40
N VAL A 28 59.42 13.52 11.29
CA VAL A 28 58.72 13.28 10.03
C VAL A 28 57.40 14.04 10.09
N ALA A 29 57.24 15.00 9.19
CA ALA A 29 55.97 15.68 9.01
C ALA A 29 54.99 14.75 8.26
N ASP A 30 53.73 14.75 8.68
CA ASP A 30 52.65 14.13 7.92
C ASP A 30 52.40 14.86 6.60
N HIS A 31 51.49 14.31 5.77
CA HIS A 31 51.06 14.90 4.50
C HIS A 31 50.55 16.36 4.59
N ASP A 32 50.13 16.81 5.77
CA ASP A 32 49.69 18.18 6.02
C ASP A 32 50.78 19.08 6.65
N GLY A 33 52.02 18.61 6.68
CA GLY A 33 53.18 19.34 7.17
C GLY A 33 53.34 19.35 8.69
N LYS A 34 52.47 18.66 9.45
CA LYS A 34 52.52 18.64 10.92
C LYS A 34 53.24 17.38 11.42
N PRO A 35 54.21 17.49 12.34
CA PRO A 35 54.91 16.32 12.87
C PRO A 35 54.07 15.63 13.94
N ARG A 36 53.32 14.58 13.59
CA ARG A 36 52.55 13.81 14.58
C ARG A 36 53.22 12.51 14.97
N GLN A 37 53.95 11.91 14.04
CA GLN A 37 54.59 10.63 14.25
C GLN A 37 56.05 10.82 14.65
N TYR A 38 56.46 10.11 15.69
CA TYR A 38 57.83 10.11 16.18
C TYR A 38 58.37 8.68 16.13
N ARG A 39 59.54 8.50 15.51
CA ARG A 39 60.21 7.21 15.40
C ARG A 39 61.14 6.99 16.58
N ILE A 40 61.29 5.74 17.02
CA ILE A 40 62.19 5.38 18.12
C ILE A 40 63.53 4.89 17.57
N THR A 41 63.49 4.17 16.45
CA THR A 41 64.64 3.74 15.67
C THR A 41 64.48 4.18 14.21
N GLU A 42 65.60 4.43 13.52
CA GLU A 42 65.61 4.71 12.09
C GLU A 42 66.38 3.60 11.37
N ASP A 43 65.64 2.71 10.70
CA ASP A 43 66.17 1.48 10.07
C ASP A 43 67.09 1.76 8.85
N ARG A 44 67.19 3.01 8.39
CA ARG A 44 67.95 3.42 7.19
C ARG A 44 69.43 3.71 7.43
N LEU A 45 69.89 3.69 8.67
CA LEU A 45 71.30 3.91 9.04
C LEU A 45 71.89 2.61 9.56
N THR A 46 73.14 2.32 9.18
CA THR A 46 73.84 1.03 9.36
C THR A 46 73.97 0.55 10.82
N ASP A 47 73.62 1.41 11.80
CA ASP A 47 73.67 1.14 13.24
C ASP A 47 72.36 1.49 14.01
N SER A 48 71.21 1.67 13.31
CA SER A 48 69.91 2.03 13.92
C SER A 48 69.98 3.06 15.07
N PRO A 49 70.53 4.26 14.83
CA PRO A 49 70.68 5.28 15.85
C PRO A 49 69.31 5.63 16.47
N ILE A 50 69.25 5.52 17.80
CA ILE A 50 68.06 5.78 18.59
C ILE A 50 67.76 7.28 18.53
N THR A 51 66.50 7.65 18.35
CA THR A 51 66.08 9.06 18.40
C THR A 51 66.25 9.65 19.80
N LEU A 52 66.37 10.98 19.92
CA LEU A 52 66.64 11.65 21.20
C LEU A 52 65.62 11.27 22.28
N ALA A 53 64.32 11.27 21.95
CA ALA A 53 63.29 10.88 22.91
C ALA A 53 63.39 9.39 23.30
N GLY A 54 63.71 8.50 22.35
CA GLY A 54 63.92 7.08 22.62
C GLY A 54 65.14 6.83 23.53
N LEU A 55 66.24 7.54 23.25
CA LEU A 55 67.49 7.47 24.01
C LEU A 55 67.28 7.96 25.45
N LEU A 56 66.54 9.06 25.62
CA LEU A 56 66.22 9.62 26.93
C LEU A 56 65.22 8.76 27.68
N ALA A 57 64.20 8.21 27.04
CA ALA A 57 63.11 7.50 27.72
C ALA A 57 63.53 6.12 28.25
N ALA A 58 64.47 5.43 27.60
CA ALA A 58 64.85 4.05 27.93
C ALA A 58 63.60 3.17 28.16
N PRO A 59 62.74 3.00 27.14
CA PRO A 59 61.39 2.51 27.32
C PRO A 59 61.36 1.13 27.99
N LYS A 60 60.50 0.97 29.01
CA LYS A 60 60.34 -0.28 29.77
C LYS A 60 59.74 -1.44 28.97
N ARG A 61 59.17 -1.15 27.79
CA ARG A 61 58.56 -2.11 26.86
C ARG A 61 59.13 -1.85 25.47
N PRO A 62 59.31 -2.89 24.62
CA PRO A 62 59.61 -2.68 23.21
C PRO A 62 58.46 -1.86 22.62
N VAL A 63 58.75 -0.62 22.26
CA VAL A 63 57.80 0.22 21.56
C VAL A 63 57.95 -0.14 20.08
N GLU A 64 56.83 -0.22 19.35
CA GLU A 64 56.86 -0.27 17.89
C GLU A 64 57.77 0.85 17.36
N ASN A 65 58.43 0.65 16.21
CA ASN A 65 59.45 1.57 15.68
C ASN A 65 58.98 3.04 15.54
N ALA A 66 57.67 3.31 15.67
CA ALA A 66 57.09 4.65 15.77
C ALA A 66 55.87 4.71 16.69
N PHE A 67 55.58 5.92 17.21
CA PHE A 67 54.36 6.24 17.97
C PHE A 67 53.87 7.64 17.61
N MET A 68 52.64 7.99 17.99
CA MET A 68 52.09 9.33 17.80
C MET A 68 52.31 10.18 19.05
N ILE A 69 52.85 11.40 18.86
CA ILE A 69 53.13 12.35 19.94
C ILE A 69 51.80 12.80 20.57
N ASP A 70 51.75 12.79 21.90
CA ASP A 70 50.59 13.23 22.65
C ASP A 70 50.59 14.77 22.82
N TYR A 71 49.96 15.44 21.87
CA TYR A 71 49.70 16.89 21.90
C TYR A 71 48.52 17.29 22.81
N SER A 72 48.06 16.43 23.72
CA SER A 72 47.22 16.87 24.84
C SER A 72 48.05 17.36 26.03
N ILE A 73 49.34 17.03 26.06
CA ILE A 73 50.27 17.51 27.09
C ILE A 73 50.54 19.00 26.86
N ASP A 74 50.15 19.83 27.82
CA ASP A 74 50.45 21.26 27.79
C ASP A 74 51.98 21.51 27.75
N PRO A 75 52.53 22.10 26.67
CA PRO A 75 53.96 22.41 26.58
C PRO A 75 54.41 23.38 27.66
N ALA A 76 53.52 24.25 28.17
CA ALA A 76 53.85 25.17 29.26
C ALA A 76 54.09 24.46 30.60
N SER A 77 53.65 23.21 30.75
CA SER A 77 53.96 22.38 31.92
C SER A 77 55.43 21.92 31.98
N ILE A 78 56.19 22.09 30.89
CA ILE A 78 57.63 21.79 30.83
C ILE A 78 58.40 23.05 31.23
N PRO A 79 59.12 23.06 32.38
CA PRO A 79 59.85 24.23 32.84
C PRO A 79 60.92 24.66 31.83
N ARG A 80 60.98 25.96 31.55
CA ARG A 80 61.94 26.57 30.63
C ARG A 80 62.92 27.45 31.40
N LEU A 81 64.19 27.35 31.05
CA LEU A 81 65.25 28.18 31.61
C LEU A 81 65.92 28.96 30.47
N SER A 82 66.21 30.23 30.75
CA SER A 82 66.96 31.09 29.84
C SER A 82 68.41 30.60 29.76
N TYR A 83 68.89 30.37 28.54
CA TYR A 83 70.27 29.94 28.31
C TYR A 83 71.29 30.97 28.83
N VAL A 84 71.00 32.26 28.69
CA VAL A 84 71.86 33.35 29.19
C VAL A 84 71.93 33.35 30.72
N ASP A 85 70.81 33.05 31.38
CA ASP A 85 70.78 33.02 32.85
C ASP A 85 71.52 31.79 33.39
N VAL A 86 71.45 30.67 32.69
CA VAL A 86 72.27 29.48 33.00
C VAL A 86 73.76 29.78 32.84
N LEU A 87 74.17 30.42 31.73
CA LEU A 87 75.57 30.78 31.47
C LEU A 87 76.12 31.82 32.46
N THR A 88 75.31 32.78 32.88
CA THR A 88 75.71 33.85 33.81
C THR A 88 75.59 33.44 35.28
N GLY A 89 75.18 32.19 35.56
CA GLY A 89 74.98 31.69 36.91
C GLY A 89 73.76 32.28 37.64
N ARG A 90 72.86 32.96 36.92
CA ARG A 90 71.64 33.59 37.44
C ARG A 90 70.44 32.65 37.39
N PHE A 91 70.62 31.41 37.83
CA PHE A 91 69.56 30.43 37.92
C PHE A 91 69.74 29.54 39.16
N ASP A 92 68.65 28.97 39.65
CA ASP A 92 68.71 27.99 40.73
C ASP A 92 69.17 26.62 40.21
N ALA A 93 70.36 26.19 40.63
CA ALA A 93 70.90 24.88 40.25
C ALA A 93 70.05 23.70 40.76
N ALA A 94 69.29 23.87 41.85
CA ALA A 94 68.35 22.85 42.31
C ALA A 94 67.21 22.61 41.32
N ALA A 95 66.90 23.58 40.45
CA ALA A 95 65.86 23.43 39.43
C ALA A 95 66.20 22.36 38.38
N VAL A 96 67.48 22.09 38.13
CA VAL A 96 67.97 21.12 37.13
C VAL A 96 68.63 19.89 37.73
N ALA A 97 69.03 19.93 39.00
CA ALA A 97 69.73 18.83 39.67
C ALA A 97 68.95 17.50 39.55
N GLY A 98 69.61 16.46 39.03
CA GLY A 98 69.02 15.12 38.85
C GLY A 98 67.96 15.01 37.75
N LYS A 99 67.69 16.08 36.99
CA LYS A 99 66.70 16.08 35.90
C LYS A 99 67.38 15.94 34.55
N LYS A 100 66.61 15.47 33.57
CA LYS A 100 67.02 15.50 32.15
C LYS A 100 66.76 16.91 31.62
N VAL A 101 67.80 17.53 31.08
CA VAL A 101 67.73 18.89 30.52
C VAL A 101 67.87 18.80 29.01
N LEU A 102 66.91 19.38 28.29
CA LEU A 102 66.97 19.54 26.85
C LEU A 102 67.46 20.95 26.55
N VAL A 103 68.52 21.06 25.77
CA VAL A 103 69.07 22.34 25.32
C VAL A 103 68.91 22.40 23.81
N GLY A 104 68.24 23.44 23.31
CA GLY A 104 67.99 23.61 21.88
C GLY A 104 67.65 25.05 21.56
N ALA A 105 67.77 25.41 20.29
CA ALA A 105 67.43 26.74 19.82
C ALA A 105 65.91 26.94 19.80
N THR A 106 65.47 28.12 20.20
CA THR A 106 64.05 28.54 20.11
C THR A 106 63.90 29.83 19.28
N ALA A 107 65.00 30.31 18.71
CA ALA A 107 65.07 31.54 17.94
C ALA A 107 64.36 31.38 16.58
N LEU A 108 63.64 32.44 16.19
CA LEU A 108 62.82 32.45 14.97
C LEU A 108 63.67 32.37 13.70
N GLU A 109 64.87 32.94 13.76
CA GLU A 109 65.83 33.09 12.67
C GLU A 109 66.48 31.75 12.26
N LEU A 110 66.46 30.75 13.13
CA LEU A 110 67.01 29.42 12.86
C LEU A 110 66.02 28.49 12.14
N GLY A 111 64.76 28.91 11.97
CA GLY A 111 63.74 28.13 11.26
C GLY A 111 63.30 26.84 11.96
N ASP A 112 63.72 26.60 13.20
CA ASP A 112 63.38 25.40 13.99
C ASP A 112 61.99 25.53 14.64
N ARG A 113 60.96 25.79 13.83
CA ARG A 113 59.57 26.00 14.26
C ARG A 113 58.61 25.21 13.39
N PHE A 114 57.77 24.39 14.03
CA PHE A 114 56.84 23.52 13.33
C PHE A 114 55.40 23.82 13.76
N ALA A 115 54.49 23.80 12.79
CA ALA A 115 53.07 23.81 13.08
C ALA A 115 52.68 22.44 13.67
N VAL A 116 52.08 22.45 14.86
CA VAL A 116 51.68 21.24 15.59
C VAL A 116 50.18 21.23 15.89
N PRO A 117 49.58 20.06 16.12
CA PRO A 117 48.23 19.96 16.66
C PRO A 117 48.09 20.69 18.01
N ASN A 118 46.92 21.29 18.27
CA ASN A 118 46.48 21.91 19.53
C ASN A 118 47.28 23.10 20.07
N HIS A 119 48.55 23.28 19.69
CA HIS A 119 49.45 24.27 20.29
C HIS A 119 50.04 25.28 19.29
N GLY A 120 49.54 25.32 18.04
CA GLY A 120 49.96 26.31 17.06
C GLY A 120 51.37 26.01 16.52
N ILE A 121 52.37 26.82 16.87
CA ILE A 121 53.75 26.69 16.40
C ILE A 121 54.67 26.46 17.60
N LEU A 122 55.38 25.33 17.60
CA LEU A 122 56.35 24.99 18.65
C LEU A 122 57.77 24.87 18.08
N PRO A 123 58.80 25.24 18.85
CA PRO A 123 60.18 24.94 18.51
C PRO A 123 60.47 23.43 18.47
N GLY A 124 61.45 23.01 17.68
CA GLY A 124 61.81 21.59 17.56
C GLY A 124 62.16 20.96 18.91
N VAL A 125 62.92 21.66 19.75
CA VAL A 125 63.27 21.19 21.10
C VAL A 125 62.04 20.92 22.00
N GLU A 126 60.95 21.69 21.84
CA GLU A 126 59.72 21.48 22.61
C GLU A 126 58.97 20.24 22.12
N ILE A 127 58.97 19.98 20.81
CA ILE A 127 58.39 18.76 20.22
C ILE A 127 59.18 17.52 20.68
N GLN A 128 60.51 17.61 20.76
CA GLN A 128 61.35 16.56 21.35
C GLN A 128 60.99 16.29 22.82
N ALA A 129 60.72 17.35 23.59
CA ALA A 129 60.32 17.25 24.99
C ALA A 129 58.91 16.62 25.13
N LEU A 130 57.97 16.95 24.23
CA LEU A 130 56.64 16.33 24.17
C LEU A 130 56.73 14.84 23.77
N ALA A 131 57.56 14.49 22.79
CA ALA A 131 57.80 13.11 22.39
C ALA A 131 58.38 12.29 23.55
N TYR A 132 59.39 12.82 24.26
CA TYR A 132 59.92 12.20 25.47
C TYR A 132 58.84 12.02 26.54
N SER A 133 58.05 13.07 26.81
CA SER A 133 56.99 13.05 27.82
C SER A 133 55.89 12.03 27.49
N SER A 134 55.57 11.87 26.20
CA SER A 134 54.62 10.88 25.70
C SER A 134 55.10 9.46 26.03
N ILE A 135 56.36 9.13 25.77
CA ILE A 135 56.93 7.80 26.08
C ILE A 135 57.09 7.61 27.60
N ALA A 136 57.65 8.59 28.29
CA ALA A 136 57.97 8.51 29.72
C ALA A 136 56.72 8.32 30.59
N ARG A 137 55.56 8.82 30.14
CA ARG A 137 54.26 8.65 30.80
C ARG A 137 53.44 7.46 30.26
N ASP A 138 54.00 6.63 29.38
CA ASP A 138 53.30 5.54 28.67
C ASP A 138 52.03 6.02 27.92
N ARG A 139 52.04 7.28 27.43
CA ARG A 139 50.97 7.92 26.64
C ARG A 139 51.33 8.10 25.16
N GLY A 140 52.30 7.35 24.63
CA GLY A 140 52.55 7.33 23.19
C GLY A 140 51.33 6.77 22.46
N ILE A 141 50.61 7.62 21.71
CA ILE A 141 49.32 7.23 21.13
C ILE A 141 49.55 6.14 20.09
N ARG A 142 48.80 5.04 20.21
CA ARG A 142 48.87 3.89 19.30
C ARG A 142 47.62 3.78 18.44
N PRO A 143 47.74 3.61 17.12
CA PRO A 143 46.58 3.32 16.29
C PRO A 143 46.02 1.96 16.67
N ALA A 144 44.70 1.88 16.84
CA ALA A 144 44.03 0.60 17.03
C ALA A 144 44.18 -0.26 15.77
N GLY A 145 44.44 -1.56 15.95
CA GLY A 145 44.58 -2.49 14.84
C GLY A 145 43.30 -2.57 13.99
N ALA A 146 43.46 -2.91 12.70
CA ALA A 146 42.37 -2.99 11.73
C ALA A 146 41.20 -3.91 12.17
N GLY A 147 41.47 -4.93 13.00
CA GLY A 147 40.45 -5.82 13.54
C GLY A 147 39.38 -5.09 14.36
N TRP A 148 39.74 -4.06 15.12
CA TRP A 148 38.77 -3.25 15.87
C TRP A 148 37.85 -2.47 14.93
N VAL A 149 38.41 -1.88 13.87
CA VAL A 149 37.64 -1.16 12.85
C VAL A 149 36.62 -2.09 12.20
N LEU A 150 37.04 -3.31 11.81
CA LEU A 150 36.15 -4.31 11.21
C LEU A 150 35.06 -4.79 12.18
N ALA A 151 35.41 -5.03 13.45
CA ALA A 151 34.44 -5.43 14.47
C ALA A 151 33.36 -4.35 14.70
N GLY A 152 33.75 -3.08 14.75
CA GLY A 152 32.79 -1.96 14.87
C GLY A 152 31.88 -1.83 13.66
N LEU A 153 32.40 -2.00 12.44
CA LEU A 153 31.60 -2.02 11.22
C LEU A 153 30.58 -3.18 11.24
N ALA A 154 31.00 -4.38 11.64
CA ALA A 154 30.10 -5.53 11.77
C ALA A 154 28.98 -5.26 12.78
N ALA A 155 29.30 -4.66 13.94
CA ALA A 155 28.31 -4.29 14.94
C ALA A 155 27.28 -3.27 14.41
N ILE A 156 27.72 -2.27 13.64
CA ILE A 156 26.82 -1.29 13.00
C ILE A 156 25.87 -1.96 12.00
N VAL A 157 26.38 -2.89 11.19
CA VAL A 157 25.57 -3.65 10.22
C VAL A 157 24.51 -4.50 10.94
N ILE A 158 24.91 -5.23 12.00
CA ILE A 158 24.00 -6.05 12.81
C ILE A 158 22.92 -5.19 13.49
N ALA A 159 23.31 -4.06 14.07
CA ALA A 159 22.36 -3.13 14.68
C ALA A 159 21.39 -2.56 13.64
N GLY A 160 21.87 -2.24 12.44
CA GLY A 160 21.06 -1.72 11.34
C GLY A 160 20.02 -2.72 10.82
N THR A 161 20.36 -4.00 10.70
CA THR A 161 19.42 -5.05 10.28
C THR A 161 18.41 -5.40 11.38
N GLY A 162 18.82 -5.39 12.66
CA GLY A 162 17.95 -5.68 13.80
C GLY A 162 16.94 -4.57 14.13
N PHE A 163 17.34 -3.30 14.05
CA PHE A 163 16.47 -2.14 14.37
C PHE A 163 15.67 -1.62 13.18
N GLY A 164 16.19 -1.74 11.96
CA GLY A 164 15.61 -1.14 10.75
C GLY A 164 14.25 -1.72 10.32
N VAL A 165 13.80 -2.83 10.92
CA VAL A 165 12.56 -3.52 10.53
C VAL A 165 11.35 -3.13 11.40
N ARG A 166 11.54 -2.64 12.63
CA ARG A 166 10.43 -2.56 13.61
C ARG A 166 9.85 -1.17 13.89
N ARG A 167 10.55 -0.06 13.60
CA ARG A 167 10.03 1.30 13.88
C ARG A 167 10.36 2.33 12.79
N PRO A 168 9.36 2.82 12.04
CA PRO A 168 9.60 3.75 10.92
C PRO A 168 9.96 5.19 11.33
N ARG A 169 9.82 5.58 12.61
CA ARG A 169 10.06 6.95 13.09
C ARG A 169 11.32 7.15 13.96
N GLY A 170 12.18 6.14 14.07
CA GLY A 170 13.40 6.22 14.90
C GLY A 170 14.78 6.09 14.23
N PRO A 171 14.94 5.80 12.92
CA PRO A 171 16.26 5.41 12.40
C PRO A 171 17.27 6.57 12.39
N HIS A 172 16.82 7.79 12.13
CA HIS A 172 17.71 8.97 12.09
C HIS A 172 18.15 9.42 13.47
N ALA A 173 17.25 9.40 14.46
CA ALA A 173 17.61 9.66 15.85
C ALA A 173 18.61 8.60 16.38
N ALA A 174 18.40 7.33 16.03
CA ALA A 174 19.33 6.25 16.37
C ALA A 174 20.70 6.45 15.70
N ALA A 175 20.75 6.90 14.44
CA ALA A 175 22.01 7.21 13.76
C ALA A 175 22.77 8.37 14.42
N LEU A 176 22.07 9.43 14.86
CA LEU A 176 22.68 10.55 15.59
C LEU A 176 23.27 10.09 16.94
N VAL A 177 22.50 9.34 17.72
CA VAL A 177 22.96 8.78 19.00
C VAL A 177 24.14 7.82 18.79
N GLY A 178 24.06 6.96 17.77
CA GLY A 178 25.14 6.04 17.40
C GLY A 178 26.42 6.79 17.02
N GLY A 179 26.31 7.83 16.19
CA GLY A 179 27.45 8.67 15.80
C GLY A 179 28.11 9.38 16.98
N ALA A 180 27.31 9.99 17.86
CA ALA A 180 27.79 10.62 19.08
C ALA A 180 28.48 9.62 20.01
N THR A 181 27.95 8.41 20.11
CA THR A 181 28.53 7.33 20.92
C THR A 181 29.89 6.88 20.36
N VAL A 182 30.00 6.71 19.04
CA VAL A 182 31.28 6.36 18.37
C VAL A 182 32.35 7.41 18.64
N LEU A 183 32.00 8.71 18.51
CA LEU A 183 32.92 9.80 18.82
C LEU A 183 33.32 9.81 20.30
N GLY A 184 32.36 9.64 21.21
CA GLY A 184 32.61 9.59 22.65
C GLY A 184 33.52 8.44 23.06
N ILE A 185 33.30 7.23 22.52
CA ILE A 185 34.17 6.07 22.76
C ILE A 185 35.57 6.31 22.20
N GLY A 186 35.68 6.87 20.99
CA GLY A 186 36.97 7.20 20.39
C GLY A 186 37.77 8.19 21.25
N PHE A 187 37.13 9.25 21.74
CA PHE A 187 37.74 10.23 22.63
C PHE A 187 38.16 9.59 23.97
N PHE A 188 37.26 8.83 24.59
CA PHE A 188 37.52 8.16 25.87
C PHE A 188 38.70 7.20 25.79
N LEU A 189 38.79 6.39 24.73
CA LEU A 189 39.90 5.45 24.54
C LEU A 189 41.23 6.17 24.26
N GLN A 190 41.20 7.31 23.58
CA GLN A 190 42.39 8.11 23.37
C GLN A 190 42.87 8.77 24.67
N ASP A 191 41.96 9.34 25.46
CA ASP A 191 42.30 10.05 26.68
C ASP A 191 42.79 9.10 27.79
N VAL A 192 42.04 8.03 28.05
CA VAL A 192 42.30 7.11 29.16
C VAL A 192 43.32 6.03 28.79
N CYS A 193 43.27 5.50 27.57
CA CYS A 193 44.06 4.33 27.16
C CYS A 193 45.19 4.67 26.17
N ALA A 194 45.33 5.93 25.72
CA ALA A 194 46.26 6.33 24.66
C ALA A 194 46.09 5.51 23.36
N VAL A 195 44.88 5.05 23.06
CA VAL A 195 44.56 4.30 21.84
C VAL A 195 43.71 5.16 20.91
N SER A 196 44.18 5.34 19.68
CA SER A 196 43.45 6.07 18.63
C SER A 196 42.70 5.10 17.71
N ILE A 197 41.38 5.15 17.71
CA ILE A 197 40.54 4.39 16.77
C ILE A 197 40.19 5.26 15.56
N ALA A 198 40.33 4.70 14.36
CA ALA A 198 39.80 5.32 13.15
C ALA A 198 38.27 5.29 13.19
N THR A 199 37.65 6.38 13.64
CA THR A 199 36.18 6.51 13.74
C THR A 199 35.52 6.84 12.40
N ALA A 200 36.27 7.39 11.43
CA ALA A 200 35.74 7.80 10.14
C ALA A 200 34.97 6.68 9.39
N PRO A 201 35.50 5.43 9.26
CA PRO A 201 34.76 4.34 8.62
C PRO A 201 33.43 4.01 9.30
N TRP A 202 33.37 4.13 10.64
CA TRP A 202 32.15 3.84 11.40
C TRP A 202 31.10 4.94 11.18
N LEU A 203 31.53 6.20 11.19
CA LEU A 203 30.65 7.34 10.94
C LEU A 203 30.12 7.36 9.50
N THR A 204 30.94 7.03 8.51
CA THR A 204 30.49 6.93 7.11
C THR A 204 29.48 5.79 6.92
N ALA A 205 29.68 4.65 7.58
CA ALA A 205 28.72 3.55 7.57
C ALA A 205 27.37 3.94 8.20
N ILE A 206 27.38 4.63 9.35
CA ILE A 206 26.17 5.14 10.01
C ILE A 206 25.44 6.15 9.12
N ALA A 207 26.18 7.11 8.54
CA ALA A 207 25.60 8.14 7.67
C ALA A 207 24.99 7.53 6.39
N GLY A 208 25.71 6.61 5.73
CA GLY A 208 25.23 5.91 4.54
C GLY A 208 24.00 5.05 4.82
N GLY A 209 23.98 4.33 5.95
CA GLY A 209 22.81 3.58 6.41
C GLY A 209 21.61 4.49 6.66
N SER A 210 21.80 5.62 7.34
CA SER A 210 20.75 6.62 7.58
C SER A 210 20.18 7.16 6.26
N LEU A 211 21.04 7.52 5.30
CA LEU A 211 20.61 7.99 3.98
C LEU A 211 19.80 6.94 3.22
N LEU A 212 20.24 5.68 3.23
CA LEU A 212 19.49 4.57 2.61
C LEU A 212 18.10 4.39 3.23
N THR A 213 17.98 4.50 4.55
CA THR A 213 16.67 4.43 5.22
C THR A 213 15.77 5.62 4.87
N LEU A 214 16.34 6.82 4.72
CA LEU A 214 15.61 8.02 4.30
C LEU A 214 15.06 7.86 2.88
N VAL A 215 15.90 7.42 1.95
CA VAL A 215 15.50 7.18 0.56
C VAL A 215 14.40 6.11 0.48
N ARG A 216 14.54 5.00 1.22
CA ARG A 216 13.52 3.95 1.27
C ARG A 216 12.20 4.46 1.85
N SER A 217 12.26 5.24 2.93
CA SER A 217 11.07 5.85 3.56
C SER A 217 10.36 6.80 2.60
N ALA A 218 11.11 7.68 1.94
CA ALA A 218 10.58 8.61 0.93
C ALA A 218 9.93 7.86 -0.25
N GLN A 219 10.56 6.80 -0.76
CA GLN A 219 9.99 5.96 -1.81
C GLN A 219 8.71 5.25 -1.37
N GLN A 220 8.65 4.75 -0.14
CA GLN A 220 7.43 4.13 0.40
C GLN A 220 6.29 5.15 0.50
N HIS A 221 6.56 6.36 0.98
CA HIS A 221 5.56 7.42 1.07
C HIS A 221 5.08 7.87 -0.31
N ALA A 222 6.00 8.01 -1.28
CA ALA A 222 5.65 8.33 -2.67
C ALA A 222 4.76 7.26 -3.31
N ARG A 223 5.09 5.97 -3.12
CA ARG A 223 4.27 4.84 -3.62
C ARG A 223 2.88 4.83 -2.99
N ALA A 224 2.79 5.00 -1.67
CA ALA A 224 1.51 5.07 -0.98
C ALA A 224 0.65 6.23 -1.52
N ALA A 225 1.25 7.42 -1.70
CA ALA A 225 0.55 8.58 -2.24
C ALA A 225 0.06 8.36 -3.69
N LEU A 226 0.87 7.71 -4.53
CA LEU A 226 0.48 7.36 -5.90
C LEU A 226 -0.68 6.36 -5.92
N LEU A 227 -0.64 5.33 -5.08
CA LEU A 227 -1.72 4.35 -4.97
C LEU A 227 -3.03 4.98 -4.50
N HIS A 228 -2.98 5.87 -3.50
CA HIS A 228 -4.18 6.61 -3.05
C HIS A 228 -4.76 7.49 -4.15
N ARG A 229 -3.92 8.22 -4.91
CA ARG A 229 -4.38 9.02 -6.06
C ARG A 229 -4.99 8.17 -7.16
N ALA A 230 -4.36 7.05 -7.50
CA ALA A 230 -4.86 6.12 -8.51
C ALA A 230 -6.21 5.51 -8.08
N ALA A 231 -6.35 5.12 -6.81
CA ALA A 231 -7.60 4.61 -6.27
C ALA A 231 -8.71 5.67 -6.32
N ALA A 232 -8.41 6.92 -5.94
CA ALA A 232 -9.37 8.02 -6.01
C ALA A 232 -9.84 8.31 -7.44
N LEU A 233 -8.92 8.32 -8.41
CA LEU A 233 -9.26 8.49 -9.83
C LEU A 233 -10.10 7.33 -10.35
N ARG A 234 -9.76 6.08 -9.98
CA ARG A 234 -10.53 4.90 -10.36
C ARG A 234 -11.93 4.92 -9.76
N GLN A 235 -12.08 5.31 -8.50
CA GLN A 235 -13.39 5.45 -7.85
C GLN A 235 -14.22 6.53 -8.54
N LYS A 236 -13.63 7.69 -8.87
CA LYS A 236 -14.30 8.75 -9.62
C LYS A 236 -14.76 8.26 -11.00
N ALA A 237 -13.90 7.58 -11.75
CA ALA A 237 -14.24 7.03 -13.06
C ALA A 237 -15.33 5.95 -12.98
N LEU A 238 -15.25 5.06 -11.98
CA LEU A 238 -16.28 4.05 -11.74
C LEU A 238 -17.63 4.70 -11.41
N MET A 239 -17.63 5.69 -10.52
CA MET A 239 -18.84 6.42 -10.15
C MET A 239 -19.47 7.14 -11.35
N GLN A 240 -18.65 7.80 -12.18
CA GLN A 240 -19.11 8.44 -13.42
C GLN A 240 -19.62 7.41 -14.44
N GLY A 241 -18.98 6.25 -14.55
CA GLY A 241 -19.42 5.16 -15.41
C GLY A 241 -20.78 4.61 -14.99
N VAL A 242 -20.94 4.22 -13.73
CA VAL A 242 -22.22 3.74 -13.18
C VAL A 242 -23.32 4.78 -13.33
N PHE A 243 -23.01 6.05 -13.06
CA PHE A 243 -23.97 7.15 -13.23
C PHE A 243 -24.42 7.30 -14.69
N ASN A 244 -23.50 7.27 -15.65
CA ASN A 244 -23.81 7.49 -17.07
C ASN A 244 -24.38 6.28 -17.82
N ASP A 245 -23.99 5.06 -17.44
CA ASP A 245 -24.45 3.81 -18.07
C ASP A 245 -25.76 3.27 -17.48
N SER A 246 -26.28 3.90 -16.43
CA SER A 246 -27.63 3.59 -15.93
C SER A 246 -28.67 3.70 -17.03
N SER A 247 -29.63 2.78 -17.07
CA SER A 247 -30.80 2.85 -17.96
C SER A 247 -31.86 3.83 -17.45
N GLU A 248 -31.85 4.13 -16.15
CA GLU A 248 -32.73 5.12 -15.53
C GLU A 248 -32.14 6.53 -15.69
N GLY A 249 -33.00 7.50 -15.96
CA GLY A 249 -32.63 8.90 -15.91
C GLY A 249 -32.38 9.32 -14.47
N ILE A 250 -31.18 9.83 -14.19
CA ILE A 250 -30.78 10.30 -12.86
C ILE A 250 -30.48 11.79 -12.94
N LEU A 251 -31.15 12.56 -12.09
CA LEU A 251 -30.87 13.96 -11.82
C LEU A 251 -30.42 14.12 -10.37
N ILE A 252 -29.35 14.85 -10.18
CA ILE A 252 -28.85 15.26 -8.88
C ILE A 252 -29.14 16.75 -8.75
N ALA A 253 -29.94 17.12 -7.75
CA ALA A 253 -30.34 18.50 -7.51
C ALA A 253 -29.88 18.99 -6.14
N GLY A 254 -29.47 20.25 -6.08
CA GLY A 254 -29.07 20.92 -4.86
C GLY A 254 -30.23 21.11 -3.87
N PRO A 255 -29.97 21.67 -2.68
CA PRO A 255 -31.00 21.89 -1.65
C PRO A 255 -32.10 22.88 -2.10
N ASP A 256 -31.83 23.71 -3.10
CA ASP A 256 -32.78 24.64 -3.72
C ASP A 256 -33.69 23.98 -4.78
N GLY A 257 -33.47 22.70 -5.10
CA GLY A 257 -34.23 21.95 -6.10
C GLY A 257 -33.77 22.17 -7.54
N ARG A 258 -32.64 22.84 -7.76
CA ARG A 258 -32.04 23.00 -9.09
C ARG A 258 -31.12 21.84 -9.43
N VAL A 259 -31.21 21.35 -10.66
CA VAL A 259 -30.35 20.26 -11.15
C VAL A 259 -28.91 20.74 -11.23
N GLU A 260 -28.01 20.05 -10.54
CA GLU A 260 -26.56 20.25 -10.63
C GLU A 260 -25.94 19.29 -11.65
N VAL A 261 -26.42 18.04 -11.69
CA VAL A 261 -25.89 17.00 -12.56
C VAL A 261 -27.02 16.15 -13.14
N ALA A 262 -26.93 15.83 -14.44
CA ALA A 262 -27.82 14.91 -15.13
C ALA A 262 -27.00 13.83 -15.84
N ASN A 263 -27.42 12.56 -15.77
CA ASN A 263 -26.76 11.48 -16.48
C ASN A 263 -27.18 11.40 -17.97
N GLY A 264 -26.48 10.58 -18.75
CA GLY A 264 -26.77 10.38 -20.16
C GLY A 264 -28.17 9.81 -20.43
N ALA A 265 -28.70 8.96 -19.54
CA ALA A 265 -30.06 8.43 -19.69
C ALA A 265 -31.13 9.49 -19.46
N ALA A 266 -30.96 10.41 -18.49
CA ALA A 266 -31.87 11.52 -18.25
C ALA A 266 -31.97 12.42 -19.48
N ALA A 267 -30.82 12.76 -20.07
CA ALA A 267 -30.73 13.52 -21.31
C ALA A 267 -31.49 12.82 -22.47
N ARG A 268 -31.30 11.50 -22.65
CA ARG A 268 -31.99 10.73 -23.70
C ARG A 268 -33.50 10.62 -23.48
N LEU A 269 -33.93 10.33 -22.25
CA LEU A 269 -35.34 10.14 -21.91
C LEU A 269 -36.13 11.44 -22.01
N LEU A 270 -35.52 12.57 -21.62
CA LEU A 270 -36.13 13.90 -21.67
C LEU A 270 -35.90 14.63 -23.01
N GLU A 271 -35.19 14.01 -23.96
CA GLU A 271 -34.80 14.59 -25.25
C GLU A 271 -34.14 15.97 -25.11
N ALA A 272 -33.25 16.12 -24.12
CA ALA A 272 -32.57 17.37 -23.79
C ALA A 272 -31.06 17.13 -23.64
N THR A 273 -30.26 18.17 -23.81
CA THR A 273 -28.82 18.08 -23.53
C THR A 273 -28.54 18.23 -22.02
N PRO A 274 -27.47 17.62 -21.48
CA PRO A 274 -27.11 17.79 -20.07
C PRO A 274 -26.95 19.26 -19.66
N GLY A 275 -26.49 20.12 -20.57
CA GLY A 275 -26.35 21.56 -20.34
C GLY A 275 -27.69 22.31 -20.26
N GLU A 276 -28.71 21.86 -21.01
CA GLU A 276 -30.07 22.41 -20.92
C GLU A 276 -30.78 21.98 -19.65
N LEU A 277 -30.46 20.81 -19.09
CA LEU A 277 -31.02 20.32 -17.83
C LEU A 277 -30.34 20.98 -16.62
N ALA A 278 -29.06 21.32 -16.73
CA ALA A 278 -28.31 21.97 -15.66
C ALA A 278 -28.93 23.30 -15.23
N ALA A 279 -28.89 23.58 -13.93
CA ALA A 279 -29.42 24.77 -13.26
C ALA A 279 -30.93 25.02 -13.41
N ARG A 280 -31.68 24.15 -14.10
CA ARG A 280 -33.15 24.23 -14.13
C ARG A 280 -33.76 23.58 -12.88
N PRO A 281 -34.89 24.11 -12.37
CA PRO A 281 -35.60 23.47 -11.27
C PRO A 281 -36.21 22.14 -11.75
N VAL A 282 -36.14 21.10 -10.91
CA VAL A 282 -36.63 19.76 -11.23
C VAL A 282 -38.11 19.80 -11.64
N GLU A 283 -38.93 20.60 -10.97
CA GLU A 283 -40.37 20.73 -11.23
C GLU A 283 -40.69 21.33 -12.60
N ALA A 284 -39.75 22.10 -13.19
CA ALA A 284 -39.91 22.63 -14.55
C ALA A 284 -39.46 21.63 -15.63
N ILE A 285 -38.68 20.62 -15.25
CA ILE A 285 -38.27 19.53 -16.14
C ILE A 285 -39.33 18.41 -16.09
N LEU A 286 -39.84 18.12 -14.90
CA LEU A 286 -40.84 17.09 -14.62
C LEU A 286 -42.13 17.75 -14.10
N PRO A 287 -42.94 18.34 -15.00
CA PRO A 287 -44.17 19.02 -14.60
C PRO A 287 -45.14 18.03 -13.94
N GLY A 288 -45.65 18.40 -12.75
CA GLY A 288 -46.51 17.55 -11.93
C GLY A 288 -45.78 16.79 -10.82
N PHE A 289 -44.44 16.79 -10.82
CA PHE A 289 -43.64 16.25 -9.73
C PHE A 289 -43.29 17.36 -8.72
N LEU A 290 -43.49 17.11 -7.42
CA LEU A 290 -43.10 18.04 -6.35
C LEU A 290 -41.97 17.42 -5.53
N LEU A 291 -40.74 17.89 -5.75
CA LEU A 291 -39.52 17.30 -5.19
C LEU A 291 -39.57 17.19 -3.66
N ARG A 292 -40.09 18.23 -3.00
CA ARG A 292 -40.15 18.30 -1.52
C ARG A 292 -41.28 17.46 -0.90
N GLN A 293 -42.22 16.97 -1.69
CA GLN A 293 -43.36 16.16 -1.23
C GLN A 293 -43.28 14.71 -1.69
N ALA A 294 -42.27 14.35 -2.49
CA ALA A 294 -42.06 13.00 -2.99
C ALA A 294 -41.57 12.07 -1.87
N ALA A 295 -42.51 11.43 -1.18
CA ALA A 295 -42.24 10.34 -0.24
C ALA A 295 -42.39 8.96 -0.90
N GLU A 296 -43.20 8.85 -1.95
CA GLU A 296 -43.47 7.62 -2.70
C GLU A 296 -43.20 7.83 -4.20
N PRO A 297 -42.96 6.74 -4.96
CA PRO A 297 -42.81 6.81 -6.41
C PRO A 297 -44.06 7.42 -7.06
N ALA A 298 -43.88 8.49 -7.82
CA ALA A 298 -44.95 9.17 -8.54
C ALA A 298 -44.96 8.76 -10.01
N GLU A 299 -46.15 8.53 -10.57
CA GLU A 299 -46.32 8.24 -11.99
C GLU A 299 -46.86 9.47 -12.71
N ILE A 300 -46.15 9.92 -13.73
CA ILE A 300 -46.48 11.17 -14.43
C ILE A 300 -46.36 10.97 -15.93
N ALA A 301 -47.37 11.44 -16.66
CA ALA A 301 -47.32 11.54 -18.11
C ALA A 301 -46.63 12.86 -18.50
N VAL A 302 -45.46 12.75 -19.13
CA VAL A 302 -44.69 13.91 -19.61
C VAL A 302 -44.76 13.96 -21.12
N THR A 303 -44.99 15.16 -21.67
CA THR A 303 -44.90 15.39 -23.11
C THR A 303 -43.49 15.87 -23.43
N LEU A 304 -42.75 15.10 -24.22
CA LEU A 304 -41.40 15.40 -24.63
C LEU A 304 -41.37 16.52 -25.69
N PRO A 305 -40.22 17.18 -25.91
CA PRO A 305 -40.03 18.16 -26.98
C PRO A 305 -40.45 17.67 -28.38
N SER A 306 -40.28 16.39 -28.69
CA SER A 306 -40.76 15.78 -29.95
C SER A 306 -42.30 15.70 -30.07
N GLY A 307 -43.04 16.02 -29.01
CA GLY A 307 -44.49 15.81 -28.90
C GLY A 307 -44.87 14.39 -28.47
N ARG A 308 -43.90 13.48 -28.28
CA ARG A 308 -44.14 12.13 -27.78
C ARG A 308 -44.57 12.19 -26.30
N LYS A 309 -45.66 11.52 -25.95
CA LYS A 309 -46.05 11.33 -24.54
C LYS A 309 -45.38 10.08 -23.98
N VAL A 310 -44.78 10.23 -22.81
CA VAL A 310 -44.10 9.15 -22.10
C VAL A 310 -44.62 9.09 -20.67
N GLU A 311 -44.89 7.88 -20.19
CA GLU A 311 -45.23 7.64 -18.80
C GLU A 311 -43.95 7.33 -18.02
N LEU A 312 -43.63 8.23 -17.08
CA LEU A 312 -42.46 8.14 -16.24
C LEU A 312 -42.85 7.76 -14.82
N THR A 313 -42.20 6.74 -14.28
CA THR A 313 -42.19 6.49 -12.83
C THR A 313 -41.00 7.22 -12.23
N ILE A 314 -41.25 8.11 -11.28
CA ILE A 314 -40.25 9.03 -10.72
C ILE A 314 -40.13 8.77 -9.22
N ALA A 315 -38.91 8.62 -8.73
CA ALA A 315 -38.62 8.54 -7.30
C ALA A 315 -37.60 9.63 -6.94
N ALA A 316 -37.77 10.27 -5.79
CA ALA A 316 -36.76 11.17 -5.24
C ALA A 316 -36.31 10.67 -3.87
N THR A 317 -35.00 10.62 -3.68
CA THR A 317 -34.38 10.30 -2.39
C THR A 317 -33.53 11.48 -1.96
N ARG A 318 -33.79 12.00 -0.76
CA ARG A 318 -32.92 12.99 -0.14
C ARG A 318 -31.71 12.26 0.46
N SER A 319 -30.54 12.46 -0.12
CA SER A 319 -29.29 11.87 0.36
C SER A 319 -28.45 12.91 1.08
N ARG A 320 -27.80 12.48 2.18
CA ARG A 320 -26.82 13.27 2.89
C ARG A 320 -25.44 12.66 2.61
N PRO A 321 -24.52 13.38 1.95
CA PRO A 321 -23.17 12.88 1.78
C PRO A 321 -22.56 12.64 3.17
N ALA A 322 -22.12 11.41 3.43
CA ALA A 322 -21.41 11.06 4.65
C ALA A 322 -20.01 11.70 4.60
N LEU A 323 -19.92 12.96 5.01
CA LEU A 323 -18.63 13.62 5.19
C LEU A 323 -18.00 13.15 6.51
N PRO A 324 -16.71 12.81 6.52
CA PRO A 324 -16.01 12.51 7.76
C PRO A 324 -15.84 13.82 8.54
N SER A 325 -16.63 13.97 9.60
CA SER A 325 -16.45 14.91 10.72
C SER A 325 -15.89 16.30 10.37
N ALA A 326 -16.77 17.25 10.09
CA ALA A 326 -16.49 18.67 10.26
C ALA A 326 -17.65 19.32 11.02
N ASP A 327 -17.29 20.14 11.99
CA ASP A 327 -18.13 20.68 13.05
C ASP A 327 -19.41 21.40 12.57
N ILE A 328 -20.49 21.10 13.31
CA ILE A 328 -21.66 21.89 13.67
C ILE A 328 -21.78 23.25 12.93
N GLY A 329 -22.76 23.32 12.00
CA GLY A 329 -23.24 24.59 11.43
C GLY A 329 -23.78 24.52 9.99
N ALA A 330 -23.37 23.51 9.21
CA ALA A 330 -23.76 23.37 7.79
C ALA A 330 -24.80 22.25 7.55
N GLU A 331 -25.71 22.00 8.51
CA GLU A 331 -26.64 20.86 8.49
C GLU A 331 -27.60 20.83 7.29
N GLU A 332 -27.97 21.99 6.72
CA GLU A 332 -28.86 22.05 5.55
C GLU A 332 -28.13 22.21 4.21
N SER A 333 -26.89 22.71 4.22
CA SER A 333 -26.23 23.21 3.01
C SER A 333 -25.60 22.11 2.13
N LEU A 334 -25.62 20.86 2.58
CA LEU A 334 -25.02 19.70 1.90
C LEU A 334 -26.04 18.62 1.53
N ALA A 335 -27.33 18.83 1.82
CA ALA A 335 -28.37 17.88 1.43
C ALA A 335 -28.59 17.94 -0.08
N VAL A 336 -28.54 16.78 -0.74
CA VAL A 336 -28.70 16.67 -2.19
C VAL A 336 -29.90 15.76 -2.47
N TRP A 337 -30.67 16.09 -3.49
CA TRP A 337 -31.77 15.27 -3.99
C TRP A 337 -31.30 14.42 -5.15
N ILE A 338 -31.53 13.12 -5.07
CA ILE A 338 -31.32 12.19 -6.18
C ILE A 338 -32.71 11.83 -6.72
N VAL A 339 -33.00 12.26 -7.94
CA VAL A 339 -34.26 11.99 -8.64
C VAL A 339 -33.96 10.95 -9.72
N THR A 340 -34.61 9.80 -9.64
CA THR A 340 -34.55 8.77 -10.68
C THR A 340 -35.88 8.69 -11.40
N PHE A 341 -35.83 8.43 -12.70
CA PHE A 341 -37.03 8.18 -13.49
C PHE A 341 -36.79 7.19 -14.62
N ARG A 342 -37.82 6.42 -14.94
CA ARG A 342 -37.79 5.41 -16.00
C ARG A 342 -39.04 5.47 -16.85
N ASP A 343 -38.88 5.18 -18.14
CA ASP A 343 -39.99 5.04 -19.08
C ASP A 343 -40.60 3.64 -18.97
N GLU A 344 -41.85 3.56 -18.55
CA GLU A 344 -42.60 2.30 -18.46
C GLU A 344 -43.62 2.12 -19.59
N SER A 345 -43.68 3.05 -20.55
CA SER A 345 -44.71 3.07 -21.61
C SER A 345 -44.70 1.77 -22.43
N ALA A 346 -43.51 1.28 -22.78
CA ALA A 346 -43.34 0.04 -23.54
C ALA A 346 -43.74 -1.21 -22.73
N LYS A 347 -43.41 -1.23 -21.44
CA LYS A 347 -43.75 -2.35 -20.54
C LYS A 347 -45.27 -2.44 -20.37
N ARG A 348 -45.94 -1.31 -20.13
CA ARG A 348 -47.40 -1.24 -20.00
C ARG A 348 -48.11 -1.63 -21.28
N ALA A 349 -47.63 -1.18 -22.43
CA ALA A 349 -48.20 -1.58 -23.72
C ALA A 349 -48.10 -3.11 -23.93
N MET A 350 -46.98 -3.72 -23.54
CA MET A 350 -46.78 -5.15 -23.65
C MET A 350 -47.65 -5.94 -22.66
N GLU A 351 -47.79 -5.46 -21.41
CA GLU A 351 -48.70 -6.05 -20.42
C GLU A 351 -50.16 -5.96 -20.88
N ALA A 352 -50.60 -4.79 -21.37
CA ALA A 352 -51.95 -4.61 -21.91
C ALA A 352 -52.22 -5.49 -23.14
N ALA A 353 -51.24 -5.63 -24.05
CA ALA A 353 -51.35 -6.52 -25.21
C ALA A 353 -51.45 -8.00 -24.78
N ARG A 354 -50.62 -8.42 -23.82
CA ARG A 354 -50.67 -9.78 -23.27
C ARG A 354 -52.03 -10.07 -22.63
N ASP A 355 -52.55 -9.14 -21.83
CA ASP A 355 -53.85 -9.29 -21.18
C ASP A 355 -54.99 -9.38 -22.20
N ALA A 356 -54.90 -8.62 -23.30
CA ALA A 356 -55.85 -8.72 -24.40
C ALA A 356 -55.80 -10.11 -25.07
N THR A 357 -54.61 -10.61 -25.41
CA THR A 357 -54.44 -11.96 -25.98
C THR A 357 -54.95 -13.06 -25.03
N LEU A 358 -54.68 -12.94 -23.73
CA LEU A 358 -55.17 -13.91 -22.74
C LEU A 358 -56.70 -13.93 -22.69
N ARG A 359 -57.36 -12.76 -22.70
CA ARG A 359 -58.83 -12.70 -22.73
C ARG A 359 -59.41 -13.31 -24.00
N GLU A 360 -58.79 -13.08 -25.15
CA GLU A 360 -59.23 -13.67 -26.43
C GLU A 360 -59.09 -15.20 -26.42
N LEU A 361 -57.97 -15.71 -25.92
CA LEU A 361 -57.74 -17.15 -25.79
C LEU A 361 -58.74 -17.79 -24.82
N GLN A 362 -59.01 -17.15 -23.68
CA GLN A 362 -60.02 -17.61 -22.72
C GLN A 362 -61.42 -17.66 -23.34
N ALA A 363 -61.80 -16.63 -24.10
CA ALA A 363 -63.09 -16.58 -24.79
C ALA A 363 -63.21 -17.70 -25.85
N ALA A 364 -62.14 -17.94 -26.63
CA ALA A 364 -62.11 -19.01 -27.62
C ALA A 364 -62.21 -20.40 -26.98
N THR A 365 -61.50 -20.63 -25.87
CA THR A 365 -61.59 -21.89 -25.11
C THR A 365 -62.99 -22.12 -24.55
N ALA A 366 -63.62 -21.09 -23.98
CA ALA A 366 -64.99 -21.18 -23.49
C ALA A 366 -65.99 -21.54 -24.62
N ALA A 367 -65.88 -20.87 -25.77
CA ALA A 367 -66.74 -21.15 -26.93
C ALA A 367 -66.53 -22.58 -27.50
N LYS A 368 -65.29 -23.07 -27.55
CA LYS A 368 -64.97 -24.47 -27.94
C LYS A 368 -65.67 -25.45 -27.00
N ASN A 369 -65.61 -25.22 -25.69
CA ASN A 369 -66.20 -26.12 -24.70
C ASN A 369 -67.74 -26.14 -24.80
N GLU A 370 -68.37 -24.97 -24.98
CA GLU A 370 -69.81 -24.87 -25.17
C GLU A 370 -70.29 -25.60 -26.43
N PHE A 371 -69.59 -25.42 -27.55
CA PHE A 371 -69.90 -26.12 -28.81
C PHE A 371 -69.83 -27.64 -28.65
N LEU A 372 -68.78 -28.16 -28.03
CA LEU A 372 -68.60 -29.61 -27.82
C LEU A 372 -69.68 -30.20 -26.90
N ALA A 373 -70.02 -29.48 -25.81
CA ALA A 373 -71.10 -29.90 -24.92
C ALA A 373 -72.44 -29.98 -25.64
N ARG A 374 -72.75 -29.00 -26.50
CA ARG A 374 -73.99 -28.98 -27.27
C ARG A 374 -74.07 -30.12 -28.28
N ILE A 375 -73.02 -30.33 -29.07
CA ILE A 375 -72.96 -31.39 -30.07
C ILE A 375 -73.11 -32.78 -29.43
N SER A 376 -72.56 -32.98 -28.22
CA SER A 376 -72.77 -34.22 -27.44
C SER A 376 -74.25 -34.56 -27.28
N HIS A 377 -75.03 -33.58 -26.80
CA HIS A 377 -76.45 -33.76 -26.53
C HIS A 377 -77.25 -33.99 -27.82
N GLU A 378 -76.91 -33.26 -28.89
CA GLU A 378 -77.57 -33.37 -30.19
C GLU A 378 -77.26 -34.69 -30.89
N LEU A 379 -76.08 -35.31 -30.67
CA LEU A 379 -75.73 -36.62 -31.23
C LEU A 379 -76.24 -37.80 -30.40
N ARG A 380 -76.24 -37.70 -29.06
CA ARG A 380 -76.73 -38.78 -28.18
C ARG A 380 -78.18 -39.14 -28.46
N THR A 381 -79.03 -38.13 -28.63
CA THR A 381 -80.47 -38.30 -28.82
C THR A 381 -80.83 -39.17 -30.04
N PRO A 382 -80.37 -38.86 -31.28
CA PRO A 382 -80.63 -39.70 -32.44
C PRO A 382 -79.93 -41.06 -32.37
N LEU A 383 -78.71 -41.14 -31.81
CA LEU A 383 -78.02 -42.42 -31.69
C LEU A 383 -78.72 -43.37 -30.73
N SER A 384 -79.17 -42.88 -29.58
CA SER A 384 -79.95 -43.66 -28.61
C SER A 384 -81.26 -44.16 -29.22
N ALA A 385 -81.90 -43.37 -30.08
CA ALA A 385 -83.08 -43.80 -30.82
C ALA A 385 -82.75 -44.94 -31.82
N ILE A 386 -81.67 -44.82 -32.60
CA ILE A 386 -81.22 -45.86 -33.54
C ILE A 386 -80.87 -47.17 -32.80
N ILE A 387 -80.16 -47.07 -31.67
CA ILE A 387 -79.85 -48.21 -30.80
C ILE A 387 -81.15 -48.84 -30.26
N GLY A 388 -82.10 -48.03 -29.78
CA GLY A 388 -83.38 -48.52 -29.28
C GLY A 388 -84.22 -49.23 -30.34
N PHE A 389 -84.36 -48.64 -31.53
CA PHE A 389 -85.10 -49.27 -32.63
C PHE A 389 -84.42 -50.55 -33.13
N SER A 390 -83.09 -50.56 -33.21
CA SER A 390 -82.35 -51.77 -33.58
C SER A 390 -82.46 -52.88 -32.53
N THR A 391 -82.52 -52.56 -31.23
CA THR A 391 -82.86 -53.54 -30.17
C THR A 391 -84.25 -54.12 -30.37
N ILE A 392 -85.26 -53.26 -30.58
CA ILE A 392 -86.65 -53.71 -30.77
C ILE A 392 -86.78 -54.68 -31.97
N ILE A 393 -86.08 -54.38 -33.07
CA ILE A 393 -86.06 -55.23 -34.28
C ILE A 393 -85.30 -56.54 -34.03
N GLY A 394 -84.14 -56.48 -33.35
CA GLY A 394 -83.31 -57.64 -33.06
C GLY A 394 -83.95 -58.63 -32.07
N ASP A 395 -84.61 -58.12 -31.04
CA ASP A 395 -85.28 -58.91 -30.00
C ASP A 395 -86.66 -59.40 -30.44
N GLN A 396 -87.12 -59.00 -31.63
CA GLN A 396 -88.44 -59.35 -32.17
C GLN A 396 -89.59 -59.00 -31.21
N SER A 397 -89.41 -57.91 -30.43
CA SER A 397 -90.33 -57.52 -29.34
C SER A 397 -91.74 -57.16 -29.83
N MET A 398 -91.90 -56.88 -31.13
CA MET A 398 -93.18 -56.55 -31.77
C MET A 398 -93.73 -57.67 -32.66
N GLY A 399 -93.13 -58.87 -32.63
CA GLY A 399 -93.53 -60.04 -33.42
C GLY A 399 -92.39 -60.63 -34.28
N PRO A 400 -92.58 -61.83 -34.85
CA PRO A 400 -91.54 -62.55 -35.59
C PRO A 400 -91.16 -61.83 -36.89
N VAL A 401 -89.86 -61.71 -37.13
CA VAL A 401 -89.33 -61.04 -38.33
C VAL A 401 -89.26 -62.04 -39.48
N GLY A 402 -89.92 -61.75 -40.60
CA GLY A 402 -90.10 -62.71 -41.70
C GLY A 402 -88.81 -63.20 -42.37
N ASN A 403 -87.75 -62.38 -42.42
CA ASN A 403 -86.45 -62.78 -42.93
C ASN A 403 -85.38 -62.68 -41.81
N PRO A 404 -84.72 -63.79 -41.43
CA PRO A 404 -83.70 -63.80 -40.39
C PRO A 404 -82.54 -62.82 -40.60
N LYS A 405 -82.22 -62.43 -41.84
CA LYS A 405 -81.17 -61.44 -42.13
C LYS A 405 -81.45 -60.06 -41.54
N TYR A 406 -82.71 -59.69 -41.33
CA TYR A 406 -83.03 -58.40 -40.71
C TYR A 406 -82.66 -58.36 -39.21
N ILE A 407 -82.66 -59.51 -38.54
CA ILE A 407 -82.19 -59.61 -37.15
C ILE A 407 -80.66 -59.44 -37.10
N GLU A 408 -79.96 -60.03 -38.07
CA GLU A 408 -78.50 -59.85 -38.23
C GLU A 408 -78.15 -58.37 -38.47
N TYR A 409 -78.83 -57.70 -39.41
CA TYR A 409 -78.63 -56.27 -39.64
C TYR A 409 -79.02 -55.39 -38.45
N ALA A 410 -80.09 -55.71 -37.73
CA ALA A 410 -80.45 -54.98 -36.52
C ALA A 410 -79.38 -55.14 -35.43
N ARG A 411 -78.79 -56.33 -35.28
CA ARG A 411 -77.66 -56.56 -34.36
C ARG A 411 -76.40 -55.80 -34.80
N ASP A 412 -76.14 -55.72 -36.09
CA ASP A 412 -75.02 -54.93 -36.64
C ASP A 412 -75.22 -53.42 -36.43
N ILE A 413 -76.43 -52.90 -36.69
CA ILE A 413 -76.79 -51.48 -36.42
C ILE A 413 -76.71 -51.18 -34.93
N HIS A 414 -77.16 -52.09 -34.08
CA HIS A 414 -77.10 -51.95 -32.62
C HIS A 414 -75.64 -51.89 -32.14
N SER A 415 -74.81 -52.84 -32.57
CA SER A 415 -73.40 -52.89 -32.18
C SER A 415 -72.61 -51.70 -32.73
N GLY A 416 -72.87 -51.29 -33.98
CA GLY A 416 -72.28 -50.11 -34.61
C GLY A 416 -72.71 -48.81 -33.92
N GLY A 417 -74.00 -48.66 -33.61
CA GLY A 417 -74.54 -47.52 -32.88
C GLY A 417 -73.96 -47.40 -31.47
N ARG A 418 -73.90 -48.51 -30.73
CA ARG A 418 -73.30 -48.55 -29.38
C ARG A 418 -71.83 -48.15 -29.42
N ARG A 419 -71.07 -48.67 -30.38
CA ARG A 419 -69.65 -48.37 -30.55
C ARG A 419 -69.41 -46.91 -30.92
N LEU A 420 -70.26 -46.31 -31.74
CA LEU A 420 -70.18 -44.89 -32.08
C LEU A 420 -70.56 -44.00 -30.89
N LEU A 421 -71.53 -44.41 -30.06
CA LEU A 421 -71.87 -43.69 -28.83
C LEU A 421 -70.71 -43.69 -27.84
N GLU A 422 -70.08 -44.85 -27.65
CA GLU A 422 -68.87 -45.02 -26.83
C GLU A 422 -67.76 -44.10 -27.33
N LEU A 423 -67.46 -44.12 -28.63
CA LEU A 423 -66.44 -43.25 -29.22
C LEU A 423 -66.73 -41.75 -29.06
N VAL A 424 -67.99 -41.34 -29.22
CA VAL A 424 -68.39 -39.94 -29.03
C VAL A 424 -68.23 -39.52 -27.57
N ASN A 425 -68.63 -40.37 -26.62
CA ASN A 425 -68.43 -40.11 -25.19
C ASN A 425 -66.93 -40.04 -24.85
N ASP A 426 -66.11 -40.97 -25.35
CA ASP A 426 -64.66 -41.00 -25.11
C ASP A 426 -63.97 -39.72 -25.60
N ILE A 427 -64.31 -39.24 -26.80
CA ILE A 427 -63.75 -37.99 -27.35
C ILE A 427 -64.13 -36.79 -26.47
N ILE A 428 -65.36 -36.74 -25.98
CA ILE A 428 -65.83 -35.64 -25.14
C ILE A 428 -65.18 -35.68 -23.76
N ASP A 429 -65.04 -36.87 -23.18
CA ASP A 429 -64.40 -37.06 -21.89
C ASP A 429 -62.92 -36.62 -21.97
N ILE A 430 -62.22 -36.95 -23.06
CA ILE A 430 -60.86 -36.44 -23.32
C ILE A 430 -60.83 -34.91 -23.36
N VAL A 431 -61.75 -34.26 -24.10
CA VAL A 431 -61.74 -32.79 -24.18
C VAL A 431 -62.13 -32.13 -22.85
N ARG A 432 -63.00 -32.75 -22.04
CA ARG A 432 -63.33 -32.27 -20.69
C ARG A 432 -62.18 -32.42 -19.70
N ILE A 433 -61.39 -33.50 -19.83
CA ILE A 433 -60.16 -33.71 -19.05
C ILE A 433 -59.10 -32.67 -19.42
N GLU A 434 -58.87 -32.43 -20.72
CA GLU A 434 -57.93 -31.40 -21.20
C GLU A 434 -58.34 -29.98 -20.76
N ALA A 435 -59.62 -29.74 -20.51
CA ALA A 435 -60.15 -28.47 -20.02
C ALA A 435 -60.13 -28.32 -18.48
N GLU A 436 -59.59 -29.30 -17.73
CA GLU A 436 -59.60 -29.36 -16.26
C GLU A 436 -61.01 -29.28 -15.61
N GLN A 437 -62.08 -29.62 -16.36
CA GLN A 437 -63.47 -29.48 -15.92
C GLN A 437 -64.05 -30.73 -15.24
N TYR A 438 -63.21 -31.67 -14.79
CA TYR A 438 -63.68 -32.86 -14.06
C TYR A 438 -63.67 -32.63 -12.55
N GLU A 439 -64.87 -32.61 -11.97
CA GLU A 439 -65.05 -32.58 -10.52
C GLU A 439 -64.85 -34.00 -9.97
N ILE A 440 -63.67 -34.27 -9.42
CA ILE A 440 -63.36 -35.56 -8.78
C ILE A 440 -64.08 -35.58 -7.43
N ARG A 441 -65.11 -36.43 -7.30
CA ARG A 441 -65.79 -36.67 -6.02
C ARG A 441 -65.29 -37.98 -5.41
N PRO A 442 -64.32 -37.94 -4.48
CA PRO A 442 -63.87 -39.14 -3.79
C PRO A 442 -64.99 -39.67 -2.89
N ASP A 443 -65.27 -40.97 -2.99
CA ASP A 443 -66.21 -41.68 -2.12
C ASP A 443 -65.53 -42.93 -1.56
N VAL A 444 -65.86 -43.31 -0.33
CA VAL A 444 -65.22 -44.45 0.34
C VAL A 444 -65.96 -45.73 -0.07
N LEU A 445 -65.31 -46.56 -0.87
CA LEU A 445 -65.83 -47.88 -1.28
C LEU A 445 -64.99 -49.02 -0.71
N GLU A 446 -65.67 -50.09 -0.32
CA GLU A 446 -65.05 -51.34 0.12
C GLU A 446 -64.64 -52.17 -1.11
N VAL A 447 -63.32 -52.32 -1.31
CA VAL A 447 -62.75 -52.94 -2.53
C VAL A 447 -63.25 -54.37 -2.76
N GLN A 448 -63.56 -55.13 -1.70
CA GLN A 448 -64.15 -56.47 -1.82
C GLN A 448 -65.52 -56.50 -2.50
N SER A 449 -66.30 -55.41 -2.41
CA SER A 449 -67.63 -55.34 -3.04
C SER A 449 -67.58 -55.08 -4.56
N LEU A 450 -66.43 -54.67 -5.10
CA LEU A 450 -66.24 -54.36 -6.53
C LEU A 450 -65.72 -55.55 -7.35
N LEU A 451 -65.09 -56.53 -6.69
CA LEU A 451 -64.61 -57.75 -7.31
C LEU A 451 -65.72 -58.79 -7.14
N GLY A 452 -66.65 -58.87 -8.09
CA GLY A 452 -67.73 -59.86 -8.04
C GLY A 452 -67.17 -61.29 -8.04
N GLY A 453 -67.19 -61.93 -6.87
CA GLY A 453 -66.73 -63.31 -6.64
C GLY A 453 -65.89 -63.43 -5.38
#